data_AF-A0A0J1AV69-F1
#
_entry.id   AF-A0A0J1AV69-F1
#
_cell.length_a   1.000
_cell.length_b   1.000
_cell.length_c   1.000
_cell.angle_alpha   90.00
_cell.angle_beta   90.00
_cell.angle_gamma   90.00
#
_symmetry.space_group_name_H-M   'P 1'
#
loop_
_entity.id
_entity.type
_entity.pdbx_description
1 polymer ?
#
loop_
_entity_poly.entity_id
_entity_poly.type
_entity_poly.pdbx_seq_one_letter_code
_entity_poly.pdbx_strand_id
1 'polypeptide(L)'
;LTPAERAAERKRLAALPAAERRKVYAAYKGKGRYVAPSDTTTFADEYEIDPARNDGVGYQFDAVVRDRAARRRMHGGDCECCRDYYAAVGDIPRFHSAPAWRDEPDGDAGGAGAGDTPAGVGIEDHQKRVSRHREVWRRPPTPPDFWKIAFPTTQEVEDVNRRADEMTAAREAEVRRE
;
A
#
# COMPACT_ATOMS: atom_id res chain seq x y z
N LEU A 1 -12.39 26.72 -3.78
CA LEU A 1 -12.74 27.94 -4.53
C LEU A 1 -14.24 28.12 -4.53
N THR A 2 -14.71 29.27 -4.07
CA THR A 2 -16.11 29.67 -4.23
C THR A 2 -16.45 29.83 -5.72
N PRO A 3 -17.73 29.75 -6.11
CA PRO A 3 -18.14 29.95 -7.51
C PRO A 3 -17.65 31.30 -8.09
N ALA A 4 -17.60 32.34 -7.26
CA ALA A 4 -17.11 33.67 -7.65
C ALA A 4 -15.60 33.68 -7.93
N GLU A 5 -14.81 32.99 -7.13
CA GLU A 5 -13.36 32.86 -7.33
C GLU A 5 -13.05 32.10 -8.63
N ARG A 6 -13.77 31.00 -8.91
CA ARG A 6 -13.64 30.26 -10.18
C ARG A 6 -13.96 31.14 -11.39
N ALA A 7 -14.95 32.02 -11.28
CA ALA A 7 -15.30 32.95 -12.36
C ALA A 7 -14.22 34.01 -12.59
N ALA A 8 -13.65 34.57 -11.51
CA ALA A 8 -12.54 35.52 -11.60
C ALA A 8 -11.28 34.87 -12.22
N GLU A 9 -10.99 33.62 -11.86
CA GLU A 9 -9.87 32.86 -12.40
C GLU A 9 -10.03 32.57 -13.90
N ARG A 10 -11.23 32.17 -14.35
CA ARG A 10 -11.53 32.04 -15.79
C ARG A 10 -11.32 33.35 -16.54
N LYS A 11 -11.74 34.48 -15.96
CA LYS A 11 -11.55 35.81 -16.56
C LYS A 11 -10.06 36.18 -16.66
N ARG A 12 -9.27 35.85 -15.62
CA ARG A 12 -7.81 36.02 -15.62
C ARG A 12 -7.15 35.19 -16.71
N LEU A 13 -7.50 33.90 -16.83
CA LEU A 13 -6.95 33.02 -17.87
C LEU A 13 -7.34 33.48 -19.28
N ALA A 14 -8.55 34.00 -19.48
CA ALA A 14 -8.99 34.52 -20.77
C ALA A 14 -8.24 35.80 -21.20
N ALA A 15 -7.84 36.63 -20.23
CA ALA A 15 -7.09 37.87 -20.46
C ALA A 15 -5.61 37.62 -20.81
N LEU A 16 -5.07 36.42 -20.56
CA LEU A 16 -3.69 36.09 -20.91
C LEU A 16 -3.51 35.99 -22.44
N PRO A 17 -2.32 36.38 -22.95
CA PRO A 17 -1.95 36.15 -24.35
C PRO A 17 -2.06 34.67 -24.73
N ALA A 18 -2.40 34.38 -25.99
CA ALA A 18 -2.61 33.01 -26.46
C ALA A 18 -1.39 32.09 -26.22
N ALA A 19 -0.17 32.62 -26.30
CA ALA A 19 1.06 31.88 -26.01
C ALA A 19 1.16 31.45 -24.54
N GLU A 20 0.79 32.32 -23.60
CA GLU A 20 0.79 32.02 -22.17
C GLU A 20 -0.34 31.05 -21.81
N ARG A 21 -1.54 31.23 -22.36
CA ARG A 21 -2.63 30.26 -22.16
C ARG A 21 -2.27 28.85 -22.63
N ARG A 22 -1.54 28.73 -23.75
CA ARG A 22 -1.04 27.43 -24.23
C ARG A 22 -0.07 26.80 -23.24
N LYS A 23 0.82 27.58 -22.62
CA LYS A 23 1.74 27.09 -21.57
C LYS A 23 0.98 26.62 -20.33
N VAL A 24 0.01 27.41 -19.86
CA VAL A 24 -0.84 27.04 -18.71
C VAL A 24 -1.64 25.77 -19.00
N TYR A 25 -2.24 25.67 -20.19
CA TYR A 25 -2.98 24.47 -20.60
C TYR A 25 -2.07 23.24 -20.76
N ALA A 26 -0.85 23.42 -21.28
CA ALA A 26 0.13 22.34 -21.38
C ALA A 26 0.56 21.84 -19.99
N ALA A 27 0.75 22.74 -19.03
CA ALA A 27 1.03 22.38 -17.64
C ALA A 27 -0.14 21.62 -17.00
N TYR A 28 -1.38 22.09 -17.18
CA TYR A 28 -2.58 21.42 -16.67
C TYR A 28 -2.80 20.02 -17.27
N LYS A 29 -2.65 19.88 -18.59
CA LYS A 29 -2.86 18.60 -19.29
C LYS A 29 -1.73 17.60 -19.00
N GLY A 30 -0.57 18.09 -18.55
CA GLY A 30 0.65 17.31 -18.42
C GLY A 30 1.17 16.82 -19.78
N LYS A 31 2.14 15.90 -19.74
CA LYS A 31 2.84 15.43 -20.95
C LYS A 31 2.01 14.43 -21.81
N GLY A 32 0.78 14.09 -21.43
CA GLY A 32 -0.11 13.20 -22.20
C GLY A 32 0.35 11.74 -22.19
N ARG A 33 -0.32 10.86 -22.97
CA ARG A 33 0.02 9.42 -23.03
C ARG A 33 1.30 9.11 -23.81
N TYR A 34 1.70 9.99 -24.73
CA TYR A 34 2.82 9.78 -25.66
C TYR A 34 4.11 10.46 -25.19
N VAL A 35 4.35 10.52 -23.88
CA VAL A 35 5.63 11.02 -23.35
C VAL A 35 6.73 10.05 -23.75
N ALA A 36 7.87 10.56 -24.19
CA ALA A 36 9.05 9.73 -24.37
C ALA A 36 9.46 9.15 -23.00
N PRO A 37 9.88 7.88 -22.93
CA PRO A 37 10.24 7.24 -21.66
C PRO A 37 11.40 7.94 -20.94
N SER A 38 12.29 8.61 -21.68
CA SER A 38 13.38 9.44 -21.11
C SER A 38 12.87 10.64 -20.30
N ASP A 39 11.65 11.10 -20.58
CA ASP A 39 11.07 12.31 -20.00
C ASP A 39 10.12 12.00 -18.83
N THR A 40 9.96 10.71 -18.49
CA THR A 40 9.18 10.19 -17.37
C THR A 40 10.10 9.48 -16.40
N THR A 41 10.59 10.20 -15.39
CA THR A 41 11.23 9.58 -14.22
C THR A 41 10.13 9.13 -13.27
N THR A 42 10.07 7.83 -12.98
CA THR A 42 9.17 7.25 -12.00
C THR A 42 9.92 6.95 -10.71
N PHE A 43 9.21 6.82 -9.60
CA PHE A 43 9.80 6.43 -8.31
C PHE A 43 10.61 5.12 -8.40
N ALA A 44 10.24 4.20 -9.29
CA ALA A 44 10.97 2.95 -9.50
C ALA A 44 12.38 3.17 -10.07
N ASP A 45 12.62 4.28 -10.75
CA ASP A 45 13.94 4.62 -11.31
C ASP A 45 14.91 5.16 -10.24
N GLU A 46 14.41 5.53 -9.05
CA GLU A 46 15.24 5.98 -7.92
C GLU A 46 15.97 4.82 -7.22
N TYR A 47 15.48 3.58 -7.36
CA TYR A 47 15.97 2.42 -6.64
C TYR A 47 16.35 1.28 -7.60
N GLU A 48 17.60 0.82 -7.53
CA GLU A 48 18.09 -0.31 -8.31
C GLU A 48 18.06 -1.61 -7.48
N ILE A 49 17.61 -2.70 -8.09
CA ILE A 49 17.60 -4.02 -7.44
C ILE A 49 19.01 -4.59 -7.44
N ASP A 50 19.55 -4.89 -6.26
CA ASP A 50 20.85 -5.56 -6.09
C ASP A 50 20.81 -6.99 -6.69
N PRO A 51 21.47 -7.26 -7.83
CA PRO A 51 21.43 -8.57 -8.47
C PRO A 51 22.05 -9.66 -7.59
N ALA A 52 23.00 -9.33 -6.71
CA ALA A 52 23.64 -10.31 -5.84
C ALA A 52 22.65 -10.93 -4.82
N ARG A 53 21.60 -10.17 -4.47
CA ARG A 53 20.52 -10.63 -3.57
C ARG A 53 19.31 -11.20 -4.30
N ASN A 54 19.33 -11.18 -5.63
CA ASN A 54 18.19 -11.47 -6.50
C ASN A 54 18.60 -12.46 -7.62
N ASP A 55 19.32 -13.51 -7.26
CA ASP A 55 19.75 -14.60 -8.16
C ASP A 55 20.49 -14.13 -9.43
N GLY A 56 21.17 -12.98 -9.37
CA GLY A 56 21.96 -12.42 -10.46
C GLY A 56 21.16 -11.62 -11.50
N VAL A 57 19.88 -11.36 -11.29
CA VAL A 57 19.05 -10.59 -12.24
C VAL A 57 18.67 -9.20 -11.70
N GLY A 58 18.54 -8.22 -12.60
CA GLY A 58 18.23 -6.82 -12.29
C GLY A 58 16.74 -6.47 -12.30
N TYR A 59 15.85 -7.45 -12.26
CA TYR A 59 14.38 -7.26 -12.21
C TYR A 59 13.80 -8.14 -11.09
N GLN A 60 12.61 -7.82 -10.56
CA GLN A 60 11.99 -8.59 -9.47
C GLN A 60 11.85 -10.07 -9.86
N PHE A 61 12.73 -10.93 -9.32
CA PHE A 61 12.76 -12.34 -9.63
C PHE A 61 11.91 -13.12 -8.64
N ASP A 62 11.11 -14.05 -9.16
CA ASP A 62 10.31 -14.96 -8.33
C ASP A 62 10.48 -16.38 -8.86
N ALA A 63 10.76 -17.31 -7.95
CA ALA A 63 10.96 -18.72 -8.26
C ALA A 63 10.34 -19.60 -7.19
N VAL A 64 9.94 -20.81 -7.59
CA VAL A 64 9.32 -21.78 -6.68
C VAL A 64 10.34 -22.33 -5.69
N VAL A 65 10.28 -21.83 -4.46
CA VAL A 65 11.11 -22.31 -3.35
C VAL A 65 10.45 -23.50 -2.65
N ARG A 66 11.11 -24.65 -2.70
CA ARG A 66 10.71 -25.88 -2.02
C ARG A 66 11.34 -26.04 -0.64
N ASP A 67 12.50 -25.42 -0.40
CA ASP A 67 13.18 -25.51 0.89
C ASP A 67 12.41 -24.77 1.99
N ARG A 68 12.24 -25.44 3.13
CA ARG A 68 11.45 -24.91 4.25
C ARG A 68 12.14 -23.72 4.92
N ALA A 69 13.46 -23.74 5.06
CA ALA A 69 14.19 -22.66 5.70
C ALA A 69 14.21 -21.40 4.83
N ALA A 70 14.40 -21.56 3.52
CA ALA A 70 14.31 -20.48 2.55
C ALA A 70 12.89 -19.90 2.48
N ARG A 71 11.86 -20.74 2.44
CA ARG A 71 10.46 -20.29 2.49
C ARG A 71 10.16 -19.48 3.76
N ARG A 72 10.75 -19.83 4.91
CA ARG A 72 10.56 -19.07 6.17
C ARG A 72 11.08 -17.62 6.11
N ARG A 73 12.03 -17.32 5.23
CA ARG A 73 12.59 -15.96 5.04
C ARG A 73 11.73 -15.07 4.14
N MET A 74 10.81 -15.64 3.37
CA MET A 74 9.87 -14.88 2.54
C MET A 74 8.81 -14.18 3.39
N HIS A 75 8.25 -13.09 2.85
CA HIS A 75 7.15 -12.37 3.47
C HIS A 75 5.93 -13.27 3.57
N GLY A 76 5.41 -13.47 4.79
CA GLY A 76 4.14 -14.15 5.00
C GLY A 76 3.00 -13.16 4.90
N GLY A 77 1.98 -13.49 4.11
CA GLY A 77 0.77 -12.69 3.96
C GLY A 77 -0.49 -13.51 4.18
N ASP A 78 -1.65 -12.87 4.06
CA ASP A 78 -2.96 -13.49 4.06
C ASP A 78 -3.54 -13.58 2.64
N CYS A 79 -4.60 -14.35 2.49
CA CYS A 79 -5.49 -14.30 1.33
C CYS A 79 -6.91 -14.01 1.85
N GLU A 80 -7.85 -13.70 0.94
CA GLU A 80 -9.24 -13.42 1.33
C GLU A 80 -9.84 -14.53 2.22
N CYS A 81 -9.50 -15.80 1.96
CA CYS A 81 -9.97 -16.93 2.77
C CYS A 81 -9.29 -17.05 4.15
N CYS A 82 -8.07 -16.52 4.30
CA CYS A 82 -7.29 -16.64 5.54
C CYS A 82 -7.36 -15.40 6.43
N ARG A 83 -7.80 -14.26 5.89
CA ARG A 83 -7.88 -12.98 6.62
C ARG A 83 -8.74 -13.11 7.87
N ASP A 84 -9.93 -13.65 7.73
CA ASP A 84 -10.89 -13.79 8.84
C ASP A 84 -10.37 -14.72 9.93
N TYR A 85 -9.63 -15.78 9.54
CA TYR A 85 -8.97 -16.66 10.48
C TYR A 85 -7.96 -15.90 11.35
N TYR A 86 -7.06 -15.12 10.73
CA TYR A 86 -6.07 -14.37 11.51
C TYR A 86 -6.69 -13.25 12.34
N ALA A 87 -7.75 -12.61 11.85
CA ALA A 87 -8.50 -11.61 12.61
C ALA A 87 -9.19 -12.24 13.85
N ALA A 88 -9.73 -13.44 13.72
CA ALA A 88 -10.41 -14.15 14.82
C ALA A 88 -9.44 -14.75 15.84
N VAL A 89 -8.30 -15.28 15.39
CA VAL A 89 -7.30 -15.89 16.27
C VAL A 89 -6.42 -14.83 16.94
N GLY A 90 -6.13 -13.73 16.24
CA GLY A 90 -5.24 -12.68 16.72
C GLY A 90 -3.79 -13.11 16.78
N ASP A 91 -3.08 -12.65 17.80
CA ASP A 91 -1.63 -12.83 17.93
C ASP A 91 -1.25 -14.27 18.30
N ILE A 92 -0.04 -14.70 17.93
CA ILE A 92 0.46 -16.00 18.39
C ILE A 92 0.66 -15.95 19.91
N PRO A 93 0.01 -16.84 20.69
CA PRO A 93 0.26 -16.92 22.12
C PRO A 93 1.73 -17.28 22.36
N ARG A 94 2.37 -16.58 23.31
CA ARG A 94 3.73 -16.93 23.72
C ARG A 94 3.69 -18.34 24.32
N PHE A 95 4.51 -19.25 23.79
CA PHE A 95 4.62 -20.59 24.35
C PHE A 95 4.86 -20.50 25.88
N HIS A 96 4.17 -21.34 26.65
CA HIS A 96 4.13 -21.39 28.13
C HIS A 96 3.07 -20.54 28.85
N SER A 97 2.16 -19.85 28.15
CA SER A 97 0.97 -19.28 28.80
C SER A 97 -0.10 -20.36 29.04
N ALA A 98 -0.70 -20.39 30.23
CA ALA A 98 -1.86 -21.24 30.51
C ALA A 98 -3.04 -20.87 29.59
N PRO A 99 -3.93 -21.82 29.24
CA PRO A 99 -5.14 -21.49 28.46
C PRO A 99 -6.01 -20.50 29.23
N ALA A 100 -6.38 -19.39 28.59
CA ALA A 100 -7.43 -18.51 29.10
C ALA A 100 -8.79 -19.11 28.74
N TRP A 101 -9.52 -19.61 29.73
CA TRP A 101 -10.87 -20.13 29.57
C TRP A 101 -11.86 -18.96 29.55
N ARG A 102 -12.87 -18.98 28.67
CA ARG A 102 -13.82 -17.87 28.44
C ARG A 102 -14.82 -17.63 29.57
N ASP A 103 -14.68 -18.35 30.69
CA ASP A 103 -15.65 -18.34 31.79
C ASP A 103 -15.34 -17.25 32.85
N GLU A 104 -14.24 -16.51 32.70
CA GLU A 104 -13.96 -15.35 33.54
C GLU A 104 -14.60 -14.09 32.92
N PRO A 105 -15.43 -13.33 33.66
CA PRO A 105 -15.90 -12.03 33.19
C PRO A 105 -14.69 -11.15 32.89
N ASP A 106 -14.85 -10.19 31.97
CA ASP A 106 -13.83 -9.20 31.57
C ASP A 106 -13.34 -8.37 32.77
N GLY A 107 -12.56 -8.99 33.65
CA GLY A 107 -12.06 -8.45 34.88
C GLY A 107 -10.57 -8.67 34.86
N ASP A 108 -9.83 -7.61 34.52
CA ASP A 108 -8.49 -7.32 35.04
C ASP A 108 -7.60 -8.55 35.29
N ALA A 109 -7.55 -9.47 34.33
CA ALA A 109 -6.64 -10.60 34.38
C ALA A 109 -5.34 -10.12 33.74
N GLY A 110 -4.45 -9.63 34.60
CA GLY A 110 -3.05 -9.37 34.31
C GLY A 110 -2.32 -10.62 33.81
N GLY A 111 -2.61 -11.03 32.58
CA GLY A 111 -1.75 -11.88 31.77
C GLY A 111 -0.50 -11.08 31.43
N ALA A 112 0.54 -11.26 32.23
CA ALA A 112 1.88 -10.75 31.95
C ALA A 112 2.35 -11.23 30.56
N GLY A 113 2.10 -10.42 29.53
CA GLY A 113 2.41 -10.77 28.14
C GLY A 113 1.78 -9.89 27.09
N ALA A 114 0.68 -9.19 27.39
CA ALA A 114 0.19 -8.08 26.57
C ALA A 114 1.00 -6.81 26.89
N GLY A 115 2.30 -6.85 26.61
CA GLY A 115 3.08 -5.63 26.53
C GLY A 115 2.61 -4.88 25.29
N ASP A 116 1.73 -3.89 25.48
CA ASP A 116 1.50 -2.72 24.63
C ASP A 116 1.90 -2.91 23.15
N THR A 117 1.36 -3.95 22.51
CA THR A 117 1.65 -4.24 21.11
C THR A 117 0.44 -3.69 20.36
N PRO A 118 0.59 -2.62 19.56
CA PRO A 118 -0.56 -1.96 18.94
C PRO A 118 -1.34 -2.98 18.11
N ALA A 119 -2.66 -2.94 18.22
CA ALA A 119 -3.58 -3.86 17.57
C ALA A 119 -3.22 -4.01 16.08
N GLY A 120 -2.66 -5.17 15.70
CA GLY A 120 -2.20 -5.47 14.34
C GLY A 120 -0.76 -5.99 14.24
N VAL A 121 0.18 -5.54 15.10
CA VAL A 121 1.60 -5.94 14.99
C VAL A 121 1.80 -7.42 15.31
N GLY A 122 1.08 -7.96 16.31
CA GLY A 122 1.16 -9.38 16.63
C GLY A 122 0.51 -10.29 15.57
N ILE A 123 -0.45 -9.78 14.80
CA ILE A 123 -1.09 -10.49 13.69
C ILE A 123 -0.12 -10.58 12.50
N GLU A 124 0.59 -9.51 12.16
CA GLU A 124 1.60 -9.56 11.09
C GLU A 124 2.73 -10.54 11.42
N ASP A 125 3.21 -10.53 12.66
CA ASP A 125 4.20 -11.50 13.13
C ASP A 125 3.65 -12.93 13.13
N HIS A 126 2.36 -13.10 13.44
CA HIS A 126 1.68 -14.38 13.30
C HIS A 126 1.73 -14.87 11.85
N GLN A 127 1.33 -14.01 10.90
CA GLN A 127 1.35 -14.33 9.48
C GLN A 127 2.75 -14.68 8.98
N LYS A 128 3.77 -13.88 9.32
CA LYS A 128 5.18 -14.14 8.94
C LYS A 128 5.67 -15.50 9.43
N ARG A 129 5.22 -15.95 10.61
CA ARG A 129 5.63 -17.23 11.19
C ARG A 129 4.89 -18.43 10.60
N VAL A 130 3.57 -18.35 10.50
CA VAL A 130 2.72 -19.54 10.26
C VAL A 130 2.12 -19.58 8.86
N SER A 131 2.03 -18.45 8.15
CA SER A 131 1.26 -18.42 6.91
C SER A 131 1.79 -19.37 5.83
N ARG A 132 0.80 -19.99 5.16
CA ARG A 132 1.00 -20.78 3.95
C ARG A 132 1.19 -19.89 2.73
N HIS A 133 0.69 -18.65 2.72
CA HIS A 133 0.88 -17.71 1.61
C HIS A 133 2.15 -16.92 1.85
N ARG A 134 3.11 -17.05 0.93
CA ARG A 134 4.43 -16.43 1.05
C ARG A 134 4.91 -15.92 -0.30
N GLU A 135 5.51 -14.75 -0.29
CA GLU A 135 6.05 -14.08 -1.48
C GLU A 135 7.41 -13.44 -1.20
N VAL A 136 8.26 -13.38 -2.22
CA VAL A 136 9.58 -12.74 -2.15
C VAL A 136 9.45 -11.22 -2.19
N TRP A 137 8.52 -10.73 -3.01
CA TRP A 137 8.26 -9.31 -3.22
C TRP A 137 6.83 -9.00 -2.79
N ARG A 138 6.65 -7.99 -1.93
CA ARG A 138 5.31 -7.51 -1.61
C ARG A 138 4.68 -6.87 -2.84
N ARG A 139 3.50 -7.36 -3.22
CA ARG A 139 2.75 -6.78 -4.33
C ARG A 139 2.16 -5.42 -3.91
N PRO A 140 2.11 -4.42 -4.81
CA PRO A 140 1.41 -3.18 -4.52
C PRO A 140 -0.08 -3.48 -4.27
N PRO A 141 -0.71 -2.86 -3.27
CA PRO A 141 -2.12 -3.03 -3.04
C PRO A 141 -2.91 -2.50 -4.23
N THR A 142 -4.04 -3.13 -4.53
CA THR A 142 -4.98 -2.64 -5.53
C THR A 142 -5.55 -1.29 -5.09
N PRO A 143 -5.64 -0.29 -5.99
CA PRO A 143 -6.20 1.02 -5.66
C PRO A 143 -7.60 0.94 -5.03
N PRO A 144 -7.97 1.92 -4.20
CA PRO A 144 -9.27 1.94 -3.56
C PRO A 144 -10.37 1.97 -4.64
N ASP A 145 -11.45 1.25 -4.41
CA ASP A 145 -12.64 1.26 -5.26
C ASP A 145 -12.45 0.76 -6.71
N PHE A 146 -11.32 0.13 -7.03
CA PHE A 146 -11.04 -0.40 -8.38
C PHE A 146 -12.14 -1.34 -8.92
N TRP A 147 -12.76 -2.13 -8.04
CA TRP A 147 -13.83 -3.07 -8.40
C TRP A 147 -15.26 -2.48 -8.32
N LYS A 148 -15.41 -1.19 -7.99
CA LYS A 148 -16.73 -0.55 -8.05
C LYS A 148 -17.09 -0.30 -9.52
N ILE A 149 -18.00 -1.11 -10.05
CA ILE A 149 -18.45 -1.07 -11.45
C ILE A 149 -19.31 0.17 -11.76
N ALA A 150 -19.83 0.85 -10.73
CA ALA A 150 -20.65 2.05 -10.90
C ALA A 150 -19.83 3.26 -11.37
N PHE A 151 -20.47 4.19 -12.09
CA PHE A 151 -19.86 5.47 -12.41
C PHE A 151 -19.84 6.36 -11.16
N PRO A 152 -18.65 6.68 -10.61
CA PRO A 152 -18.55 7.54 -9.44
C PRO A 152 -18.96 8.98 -9.80
N THR A 153 -19.55 9.66 -8.81
CA THR A 153 -19.77 11.11 -8.88
C THR A 153 -18.43 11.86 -8.88
N THR A 154 -18.44 13.14 -9.26
CA THR A 154 -17.20 13.95 -9.30
C THR A 154 -16.51 14.05 -7.94
N GLN A 155 -17.28 14.10 -6.85
CA GLN A 155 -16.75 14.16 -5.48
C GLN A 155 -16.13 12.82 -5.07
N GLU A 156 -16.79 11.72 -5.42
CA GLU A 156 -16.24 10.38 -5.17
C GLU A 156 -14.96 10.13 -5.96
N VAL A 157 -14.86 10.59 -7.21
CA VAL A 157 -13.62 10.51 -8.00
C VAL A 157 -12.48 11.26 -7.31
N GLU A 158 -12.73 12.48 -6.82
CA GLU A 158 -11.73 13.26 -6.08
C GLU A 158 -11.27 12.53 -4.82
N ASP A 159 -12.20 11.91 -4.08
CA ASP A 159 -11.89 11.14 -2.88
C ASP A 159 -11.12 9.85 -3.18
N VAL A 160 -11.49 9.12 -4.22
CA VAL A 160 -10.81 7.89 -4.67
C VAL A 160 -9.39 8.21 -5.11
N ASN A 161 -9.20 9.25 -5.91
CA ASN A 161 -7.87 9.68 -6.35
C ASN A 161 -7.00 10.10 -5.17
N ARG A 162 -7.53 10.90 -4.24
CA ARG A 162 -6.80 11.29 -3.03
C ARG A 162 -6.34 10.07 -2.22
N ARG A 163 -7.22 9.09 -2.01
CA ARG A 163 -6.86 7.85 -1.29
C ARG A 163 -5.83 7.01 -2.05
N ALA A 164 -5.92 6.97 -3.38
CA ALA A 164 -4.94 6.27 -4.21
C ALA A 164 -3.55 6.93 -4.13
N ASP A 165 -3.50 8.26 -4.10
CA ASP A 165 -2.27 9.03 -3.92
C ASP A 165 -1.68 8.79 -2.53
N GLU A 166 -2.49 8.81 -1.47
CA GLU A 166 -2.08 8.49 -0.10
C GLU A 166 -1.51 7.07 0.00
N MET A 167 -2.15 6.07 -0.63
CA MET A 167 -1.65 4.69 -0.67
C MET A 167 -0.32 4.57 -1.40
N THR A 168 -0.17 5.29 -2.51
CA THR A 168 1.09 5.30 -3.28
C THR A 168 2.20 5.93 -2.46
N ALA A 169 1.95 7.09 -1.85
CA ALA A 169 2.92 7.77 -0.99
C ALA A 169 3.31 6.93 0.25
N ALA A 170 2.35 6.22 0.85
CA ALA A 170 2.63 5.33 1.98
C ALA A 170 3.56 4.17 1.58
N ARG A 171 3.32 3.56 0.41
CA ARG A 171 4.20 2.52 -0.16
C ARG A 171 5.59 3.07 -0.45
N GLU A 172 5.69 4.24 -1.08
CA GLU A 172 6.98 4.88 -1.35
C GLU A 172 7.74 5.19 -0.06
N ALA A 173 7.04 5.62 0.99
CA ALA A 173 7.63 5.83 2.30
C ALA A 173 8.08 4.52 2.97
N GLU A 174 7.38 3.41 2.75
CA GLU A 174 7.81 2.08 3.21
C GLU A 174 9.09 1.64 2.50
N VAL A 175 9.12 1.68 1.16
CA VAL A 175 10.31 1.35 0.36
C VAL A 175 11.50 2.23 0.73
N ARG A 176 11.28 3.50 1.09
CA ARG A 176 12.35 4.41 1.53
C ARG A 176 12.87 4.11 2.94
N ARG A 177 12.08 3.43 3.79
CA ARG A 177 12.50 3.04 5.15
C ARG A 177 13.28 1.73 5.18
N GLU A 178 13.00 0.82 4.25
CA GLU A 178 13.71 -0.46 4.08
C GLU A 178 15.13 -0.26 3.54
#